data_AF-A0A493TQZ5-F1
#
_entry.id   AF-A0A493TQZ5-F1
#
_cell.length_a   1.000
_cell.length_b   1.000
_cell.length_c   1.000
_cell.angle_alpha   90.00
_cell.angle_beta   90.00
_cell.angle_gamma   90.00
#
_symmetry.space_group_name_H-M   'P 1'
#
loop_
_entity.id
_entity.type
_entity.pdbx_description
1 polymer ?
#
loop_
_entity_poly.entity_id
_entity_poly.type
_entity_poly.pdbx_seq_one_letter_code
_entity_poly.pdbx_strand_id
1 'polypeptide(L)'
;MHGLGPGCHYSSLIFFLILLLCLPKGEPCVMGERKIYKKRKPGAQCSLGRDYSRTVVSEPCVCGQGDFECDYGYERHSNNQCVPAFWFSPSSLSKDCSIGQSYLNSTGYRRIVSNNCTDGLREKYMAKVEKCPGKAPRGLHILTADGKLVTEQGQNATFIILMEEGDLQRTNIQLDFGDGIAVSYANFSPVEDGIRHVYKSAGIFQVTAYAENSLGSDTAVLFLHVVCK
;
A
#
# COMPACT_ATOMS: atom_id res chain seq x y z
N MET A 1 -14.43 60.74 -3.16
CA MET A 1 -15.25 59.95 -4.10
C MET A 1 -14.32 59.03 -4.89
N HIS A 2 -14.15 57.79 -4.45
CA HIS A 2 -13.40 56.80 -5.23
C HIS A 2 -14.31 56.35 -6.38
N GLY A 3 -14.03 56.83 -7.59
CA GLY A 3 -14.72 56.38 -8.79
C GLY A 3 -14.43 54.89 -8.99
N LEU A 4 -15.45 54.06 -8.80
CA LEU A 4 -15.45 52.68 -9.29
C LEU A 4 -15.35 52.77 -10.82
N GLY A 5 -14.16 52.52 -11.36
CA GLY A 5 -13.96 52.38 -12.80
C GLY A 5 -14.87 51.27 -13.34
N PRO A 6 -15.24 51.31 -14.65
CA PRO A 6 -16.16 50.34 -15.22
C PRO A 6 -15.62 48.94 -15.00
N GLY A 7 -16.34 48.15 -14.22
CA GLY A 7 -16.01 46.75 -13.99
C GLY A 7 -16.02 46.03 -15.32
N CYS A 8 -15.04 45.14 -15.55
CA CYS A 8 -15.10 44.19 -16.66
C CYS A 8 -16.16 43.11 -16.34
N HIS A 9 -17.42 43.52 -16.13
CA HIS A 9 -18.54 42.65 -15.79
C HIS A 9 -19.35 42.34 -17.06
N TYR A 10 -19.51 41.04 -17.27
CA TYR A 10 -20.42 40.40 -18.24
C TYR A 10 -20.13 40.64 -19.73
N SER A 11 -19.58 39.60 -20.35
CA SER A 11 -19.82 39.27 -21.76
C SER A 11 -19.41 40.32 -22.80
N SER A 12 -18.24 40.93 -22.66
CA SER A 12 -17.59 41.62 -23.79
C SER A 12 -16.30 40.90 -24.15
N LEU A 13 -16.35 40.05 -25.18
CA LEU A 13 -15.18 39.51 -25.91
C LEU A 13 -14.17 40.61 -26.32
N ILE A 14 -14.61 41.87 -26.26
CA ILE A 14 -13.84 43.08 -26.54
C ILE A 14 -12.70 43.30 -25.53
N PHE A 15 -12.83 42.94 -24.25
CA PHE A 15 -11.80 43.24 -23.21
C PHE A 15 -10.89 42.07 -22.85
N PHE A 16 -11.19 40.86 -23.33
CA PHE A 16 -10.43 39.65 -22.99
C PHE A 16 -9.84 38.96 -24.23
N LEU A 17 -8.59 38.51 -24.12
CA LEU A 17 -7.93 37.59 -25.05
C LEU A 17 -8.07 36.17 -24.49
N ILE A 18 -8.25 35.19 -25.37
CA ILE A 18 -8.26 33.78 -25.02
C ILE A 18 -6.81 33.30 -24.92
N LEU A 19 -6.44 32.74 -23.77
CA LEU A 19 -5.13 32.14 -23.52
C LEU A 19 -5.30 30.63 -23.37
N LEU A 20 -4.71 29.87 -24.28
CA LEU A 20 -4.60 28.41 -24.17
C LEU A 20 -3.35 28.07 -23.35
N LEU A 21 -3.50 27.23 -22.34
CA LEU A 21 -2.36 26.69 -21.60
C LEU A 21 -1.77 25.52 -22.39
N CYS A 22 -0.51 25.65 -22.84
CA CYS A 22 0.19 24.60 -23.57
C CYS A 22 1.54 24.28 -22.90
N LEU A 23 2.01 23.05 -23.11
CA LEU A 23 3.39 22.66 -22.84
C LEU A 23 4.36 23.35 -23.82
N PRO A 24 5.67 23.39 -23.51
CA PRO A 24 6.70 23.94 -24.40
C PRO A 24 6.72 23.31 -25.79
N LYS A 25 6.23 22.07 -25.92
CA LYS A 25 6.10 21.33 -27.18
C LYS A 25 4.85 21.70 -28.00
N GLY A 26 4.03 22.65 -27.53
CA GLY A 26 2.81 23.08 -28.20
C GLY A 26 1.57 22.23 -27.88
N GLU A 27 1.69 21.21 -27.03
CA GLU A 27 0.57 20.35 -26.64
C GLU A 27 -0.39 21.08 -25.67
N PRO A 28 -1.69 21.16 -25.97
CA PRO A 28 -2.67 21.94 -25.19
C PRO A 28 -3.25 21.18 -23.98
N CYS A 29 -2.64 20.05 -23.60
CA CYS A 29 -3.09 19.23 -22.50
C CYS A 29 -2.06 19.23 -21.37
N VAL A 30 -2.44 19.75 -20.21
CA VAL A 30 -1.59 19.83 -19.02
C VAL A 30 -2.34 19.17 -17.87
N MET A 31 -1.72 18.17 -17.22
CA MET A 31 -2.37 17.38 -16.16
C MET A 31 -3.69 16.74 -16.60
N GLY A 32 -3.75 16.26 -17.84
CA GLY A 32 -4.94 15.62 -18.40
C GLY A 32 -6.12 16.56 -18.65
N GLU A 33 -5.92 17.88 -18.62
CA GLU A 33 -6.97 18.85 -18.93
C GLU A 33 -6.51 19.89 -19.94
N ARG A 34 -7.40 20.21 -20.88
CA ARG A 34 -7.29 21.37 -21.74
C ARG A 34 -7.94 22.56 -21.06
N LYS A 35 -7.11 23.52 -20.63
CA LYS A 35 -7.57 24.74 -19.96
C LYS A 35 -7.43 25.97 -20.83
N ILE A 36 -8.55 26.68 -20.95
CA ILE A 36 -8.63 27.95 -21.67
C ILE A 36 -8.95 29.04 -20.65
N TYR A 37 -8.10 30.07 -20.60
CA TYR A 37 -8.24 31.19 -19.67
C TYR A 37 -8.59 32.47 -20.41
N LYS A 38 -9.35 33.35 -19.75
CA LYS A 38 -9.49 34.74 -20.17
C LYS A 38 -8.33 35.54 -19.60
N LYS A 39 -7.58 36.22 -20.47
CA LYS A 39 -6.57 37.21 -20.10
C LYS A 39 -7.07 38.59 -20.49
N ARG A 40 -6.86 39.61 -19.67
CA ARG A 40 -7.18 41.00 -20.04
C ARG A 40 -6.38 41.37 -21.31
N LYS A 41 -7.04 41.99 -22.30
CA LYS A 41 -6.33 42.48 -23.49
C LYS A 41 -5.31 43.55 -23.10
N PRO A 42 -4.11 43.53 -23.70
CA PRO A 42 -3.17 44.63 -23.55
C PRO A 42 -3.84 45.97 -23.91
N GLY A 43 -3.70 46.98 -23.05
CA GLY A 43 -4.30 48.31 -23.25
C GLY A 43 -5.74 48.51 -22.73
N ALA A 44 -6.44 47.45 -22.30
CA ALA A 44 -7.79 47.59 -21.76
C ALA A 44 -7.80 48.20 -20.34
N GLN A 45 -8.38 49.39 -20.16
CA GLN A 45 -8.51 50.05 -18.85
C GLN A 45 -9.80 49.61 -18.11
N CYS A 46 -9.76 48.44 -17.47
CA CYS A 46 -10.83 47.97 -16.58
C CYS A 46 -10.26 47.18 -15.40
N SER A 47 -11.00 47.12 -14.30
CA SER A 47 -10.69 46.30 -13.13
C SER A 47 -11.44 44.96 -13.19
N LEU A 48 -10.76 43.89 -12.77
CA LEU A 48 -11.38 42.57 -12.57
C LEU A 48 -12.23 42.60 -11.28
N GLY A 49 -13.49 42.19 -11.37
CA GLY A 49 -14.38 42.08 -10.21
C GLY A 49 -13.98 40.92 -9.27
N ARG A 50 -14.51 40.92 -8.05
CA ARG A 50 -14.24 39.86 -7.04
C ARG A 50 -14.74 38.48 -7.48
N ASP A 51 -15.83 38.42 -8.23
CA ASP A 51 -16.46 37.17 -8.70
C ASP A 51 -16.04 36.78 -10.13
N TYR A 52 -14.88 37.26 -10.58
CA TYR A 52 -14.39 37.01 -11.94
C TYR A 52 -13.87 35.56 -12.10
N SER A 53 -14.58 34.76 -12.90
CA SER A 53 -14.07 33.46 -13.35
C SER A 53 -13.02 33.64 -14.45
N ARG A 54 -11.79 33.22 -14.14
CA ARG A 54 -10.64 33.26 -15.07
C ARG A 54 -10.68 32.14 -16.11
N THR A 55 -11.32 31.01 -15.79
CA THR A 55 -11.36 29.83 -16.66
C THR A 55 -12.61 29.86 -17.54
N VAL A 56 -12.44 29.58 -18.83
CA VAL A 56 -13.50 29.59 -19.85
C VAL A 56 -13.94 28.18 -20.18
N VAL A 57 -12.96 27.30 -20.36
CA VAL A 57 -13.16 25.89 -20.73
C VAL A 57 -12.18 25.06 -19.91
N SER A 58 -12.68 23.96 -19.37
CA SER A 58 -11.91 22.93 -18.70
C SER A 58 -12.46 21.60 -19.17
N GLU A 59 -11.74 20.95 -20.08
CA GLU A 59 -12.16 19.68 -20.67
C GLU A 59 -11.08 18.62 -20.44
N PRO A 60 -11.45 17.40 -20.04
CA PRO A 60 -10.50 16.32 -19.88
C PRO A 60 -9.92 15.88 -21.23
N CYS A 61 -8.66 15.46 -21.22
CA CYS A 61 -7.98 14.87 -22.36
C CYS A 61 -7.98 13.34 -22.30
N VAL A 62 -7.64 12.71 -23.42
CA VAL A 62 -7.27 11.29 -23.47
C VAL A 62 -5.89 11.11 -22.82
N CYS A 63 -5.73 10.10 -21.95
CA CYS A 63 -4.47 9.89 -21.25
C CYS A 63 -3.37 9.40 -22.21
N GLY A 64 -2.25 10.11 -22.25
CA GLY A 64 -1.01 9.73 -22.92
C GLY A 64 0.04 9.15 -21.97
N GLN A 65 1.23 8.84 -22.48
CA GLN A 65 2.32 8.27 -21.66
C GLN A 65 2.82 9.26 -20.59
N GLY A 66 2.73 10.57 -20.86
CA GLY A 66 3.15 11.64 -19.94
C GLY A 66 2.22 11.85 -18.74
N ASP A 67 1.02 11.26 -18.75
CA ASP A 67 0.05 11.36 -17.65
C ASP A 67 0.27 10.30 -16.54
N PHE A 68 1.27 9.43 -16.73
CA PHE A 68 1.62 8.35 -15.80
C PHE A 68 3.08 8.46 -15.34
N GLU A 69 3.29 8.05 -14.09
CA GLU A 69 4.59 7.87 -13.48
C GLU A 69 4.78 6.41 -13.05
N CYS A 70 6.01 6.03 -12.72
CA CYS A 70 6.25 4.68 -12.21
C CYS A 70 5.67 4.53 -10.81
N ASP A 71 5.06 3.38 -10.57
CA ASP A 71 4.51 3.05 -9.26
C ASP A 71 5.63 2.66 -8.28
N TYR A 72 5.26 2.48 -7.01
CA TYR A 72 6.19 2.05 -5.97
C TYR A 72 6.94 0.78 -6.36
N GLY A 73 8.27 0.81 -6.24
CA GLY A 73 9.12 -0.33 -6.60
C GLY A 73 9.42 -0.46 -8.09
N TYR A 74 8.96 0.47 -8.93
CA TYR A 74 9.28 0.52 -10.35
C TYR A 74 10.11 1.77 -10.69
N GLU A 75 11.06 1.61 -11.60
CA GLU A 75 11.95 2.68 -12.05
C GLU A 75 11.86 2.85 -13.56
N ARG A 76 12.09 4.09 -14.03
CA ARG A 76 12.09 4.40 -15.47
C ARG A 76 13.37 3.87 -16.11
N HIS A 77 13.22 2.94 -17.03
CA HIS A 77 14.30 2.44 -17.86
C HIS A 77 14.53 3.36 -19.09
N SER A 78 15.64 3.16 -19.79
CA SER A 78 16.09 3.99 -20.93
C SER A 78 15.09 4.05 -22.09
N ASN A 79 14.24 3.03 -22.21
CA ASN A 79 13.15 2.95 -23.19
C ASN A 79 11.84 3.65 -22.74
N ASN A 80 11.88 4.47 -21.68
CA ASN A 80 10.72 5.12 -21.06
C ASN A 80 9.64 4.14 -20.52
N GLN A 81 10.01 2.90 -20.26
CA GLN A 81 9.13 1.93 -19.60
C GLN A 81 9.48 1.83 -18.11
N CYS A 82 8.45 1.65 -17.28
CA CYS A 82 8.61 1.35 -15.87
C CYS A 82 8.89 -0.14 -15.70
N VAL A 83 10.03 -0.47 -15.08
CA VAL A 83 10.46 -1.84 -14.79
C VAL A 83 10.68 -2.00 -13.29
N PRO A 84 10.50 -3.21 -12.71
CA PRO A 84 10.76 -3.43 -11.30
C PRO A 84 12.20 -3.06 -10.93
N ALA A 85 12.37 -2.31 -9.85
CA ALA A 85 13.66 -2.03 -9.26
C ALA A 85 14.27 -3.31 -8.67
N PHE A 86 15.60 -3.37 -8.54
CA PHE A 86 16.29 -4.59 -8.11
C PHE A 86 15.89 -5.10 -6.71
N TRP A 87 15.45 -4.21 -5.82
CA TRP A 87 15.02 -4.52 -4.45
C TRP A 87 13.53 -4.87 -4.34
N PHE A 88 12.76 -4.67 -5.41
CA PHE A 88 11.33 -4.85 -5.42
C PHE A 88 10.93 -6.08 -6.21
N SER A 89 10.17 -6.97 -5.57
CA SER A 89 9.57 -8.12 -6.24
C SER A 89 8.08 -7.89 -6.45
N PRO A 90 7.57 -7.82 -7.69
CA PRO A 90 6.14 -7.69 -7.97
C PRO A 90 5.30 -8.85 -7.40
N SER A 91 5.93 -10.00 -7.16
CA SER A 91 5.28 -11.16 -6.53
C SER A 91 5.12 -11.03 -5.01
N SER A 92 5.77 -10.05 -4.39
CA SER A 92 5.62 -9.78 -2.96
C SER A 92 4.28 -9.09 -2.70
N LEU A 93 3.26 -9.89 -2.46
CA LEU A 93 1.92 -9.40 -2.13
C LEU A 93 1.94 -8.58 -0.84
N SER A 94 1.02 -7.62 -0.71
CA SER A 94 0.84 -6.84 0.52
C SER A 94 0.70 -7.73 1.75
N LYS A 95 1.20 -7.28 2.90
CA LYS A 95 1.13 -8.03 4.17
C LYS A 95 -0.29 -8.46 4.53
N ASP A 96 -1.29 -7.67 4.13
CA ASP A 96 -2.70 -7.88 4.46
C ASP A 96 -3.51 -8.66 3.39
N CYS A 97 -2.87 -9.31 2.41
CA CYS A 97 -3.59 -10.07 1.37
C CYS A 97 -3.99 -11.47 1.89
N SER A 98 -5.21 -11.60 2.43
CA SER A 98 -5.77 -12.90 2.87
C SER A 98 -6.53 -13.63 1.76
N ILE A 99 -6.61 -14.96 1.84
CA ILE A 99 -7.32 -15.78 0.84
C ILE A 99 -8.81 -15.41 0.81
N GLY A 100 -9.30 -15.04 -0.38
CA GLY A 100 -10.69 -14.60 -0.59
C GLY A 100 -10.85 -13.08 -0.71
N GLN A 101 -9.83 -12.31 -0.33
CA GLN A 101 -9.74 -10.90 -0.66
C GLN A 101 -9.16 -10.70 -2.06
N SER A 102 -9.34 -9.50 -2.59
CA SER A 102 -8.78 -9.04 -3.85
C SER A 102 -7.89 -7.84 -3.62
N TYR A 103 -6.78 -7.79 -4.33
CA TYR A 103 -5.83 -6.68 -4.26
C TYR A 103 -5.68 -6.04 -5.64
N LEU A 104 -5.20 -4.80 -5.66
CA LEU A 104 -4.86 -4.10 -6.90
C LEU A 104 -3.43 -4.44 -7.28
N ASN A 105 -3.28 -5.29 -8.29
CA ASN A 105 -1.98 -5.62 -8.87
C ASN A 105 -1.53 -4.48 -9.79
N SER A 106 -0.41 -3.85 -9.44
CA SER A 106 0.14 -2.74 -10.22
C SER A 106 0.74 -3.23 -11.53
N THR A 107 0.52 -2.48 -12.60
CA THR A 107 1.18 -2.72 -13.90
C THR A 107 2.59 -2.10 -13.97
N GLY A 108 3.05 -1.48 -12.88
CA GLY A 108 4.27 -0.70 -12.79
C GLY A 108 4.08 0.80 -13.05
N TYR A 109 2.86 1.21 -13.38
CA TYR A 109 2.49 2.59 -13.66
C TYR A 109 1.39 3.04 -12.72
N ARG A 110 1.40 4.33 -12.38
CA ARG A 110 0.29 4.99 -11.69
C ARG A 110 0.00 6.33 -12.34
N ARG A 111 -1.26 6.76 -12.28
CA ARG A 111 -1.66 8.07 -12.79
C ARG A 111 -1.08 9.16 -11.89
N ILE A 112 -0.53 10.22 -12.50
CA ILE A 112 -0.02 11.37 -11.75
C ILE A 112 -1.15 11.96 -10.91
N VAL A 113 -0.85 12.28 -9.65
CA VAL A 113 -1.84 12.84 -8.72
C VAL A 113 -2.43 14.14 -9.30
N SER A 114 -3.75 14.29 -9.18
CA SER A 114 -4.51 15.42 -9.74
C SER A 114 -4.53 15.51 -11.27
N ASN A 115 -4.15 14.45 -11.98
CA ASN A 115 -4.34 14.34 -13.43
C ASN A 115 -5.76 13.85 -13.75
N ASN A 116 -6.49 14.62 -14.57
CA ASN A 116 -7.92 14.40 -14.86
C ASN A 116 -8.18 13.81 -16.25
N CYS A 117 -7.19 13.17 -16.88
CA CYS A 117 -7.40 12.48 -18.15
C CYS A 117 -8.39 11.29 -17.99
N THR A 118 -9.19 11.01 -19.03
CA THR A 118 -10.36 10.10 -18.90
C THR A 118 -10.37 8.84 -19.78
N ASP A 119 -9.42 8.61 -20.69
CA ASP A 119 -9.44 7.46 -21.62
C ASP A 119 -8.03 7.03 -22.07
N GLY A 120 -7.91 6.22 -23.12
CA GLY A 120 -6.63 5.93 -23.79
C GLY A 120 -5.78 4.94 -23.00
N LEU A 121 -4.59 5.36 -22.56
CA LEU A 121 -3.67 4.48 -21.82
C LEU A 121 -4.13 4.18 -20.39
N ARG A 122 -5.23 4.79 -19.93
CA ARG A 122 -5.80 4.53 -18.61
C ARG A 122 -6.05 3.04 -18.36
N GLU A 123 -6.80 2.37 -19.23
CA GLU A 123 -7.11 0.94 -19.04
C GLU A 123 -5.88 0.03 -19.10
N LYS A 124 -4.84 0.46 -19.83
CA LYS A 124 -3.59 -0.28 -19.94
C LYS A 124 -2.75 -0.21 -18.67
N TYR A 125 -2.71 0.97 -18.03
CA TYR A 125 -1.80 1.27 -16.92
C TYR A 125 -2.46 1.27 -15.55
N MET A 126 -3.79 1.29 -15.47
CA MET A 126 -4.48 1.10 -14.20
C MET A 126 -4.17 -0.27 -13.60
N ALA A 127 -4.04 -0.27 -12.26
CA ALA A 127 -3.88 -1.49 -11.51
C ALA A 127 -5.09 -2.42 -11.73
N LYS A 128 -4.82 -3.71 -11.85
CA LYS A 128 -5.84 -4.73 -12.12
C LYS A 128 -6.25 -5.41 -10.83
N VAL A 129 -7.54 -5.63 -10.66
CA VAL A 129 -8.05 -6.39 -9.52
C VAL A 129 -7.69 -7.86 -9.72
N GLU A 130 -6.92 -8.41 -8.78
CA GLU A 130 -6.55 -9.82 -8.75
C GLU A 130 -6.92 -10.44 -7.40
N LYS A 131 -7.15 -11.75 -7.41
CA LYS A 131 -7.43 -12.50 -6.18
C LYS A 131 -6.13 -12.78 -5.45
N CYS A 132 -6.13 -12.68 -4.12
CA CYS A 132 -4.98 -13.10 -3.32
C CYS A 132 -4.74 -14.61 -3.51
N PRO A 133 -3.56 -15.05 -3.98
CA PRO A 133 -3.23 -16.47 -4.09
C PRO A 133 -2.92 -17.14 -2.74
N GLY A 134 -2.89 -16.36 -1.65
CA GLY A 134 -2.47 -16.82 -0.32
C GLY A 134 -0.95 -16.76 -0.14
N LYS A 135 -0.50 -16.85 1.11
CA LYS A 135 0.92 -16.85 1.49
C LYS A 135 1.26 -18.09 2.28
N ALA A 136 2.41 -18.70 1.98
CA ALA A 136 3.00 -19.72 2.85
C ALA A 136 3.44 -19.07 4.17
N PRO A 137 3.38 -19.79 5.31
CA PRO A 137 3.90 -19.27 6.57
C PRO A 137 5.41 -19.00 6.43
N ARG A 138 5.87 -17.84 6.89
CA ARG A 138 7.30 -17.47 6.99
C ARG A 138 7.55 -16.55 8.17
N GLY A 139 8.78 -16.60 8.68
CA GLY A 139 9.22 -15.76 9.79
C GLY A 139 8.54 -16.18 11.08
N LEU A 140 8.40 -17.49 11.31
CA LEU A 140 7.85 -18.02 12.54
C LEU A 140 8.83 -17.78 13.70
N HIS A 141 8.32 -17.21 14.79
CA HIS A 141 9.10 -16.95 16.00
C HIS A 141 8.32 -17.36 17.25
N ILE A 142 9.04 -17.89 18.23
CA ILE A 142 8.51 -18.24 19.55
C ILE A 142 9.10 -17.26 20.55
N LEU A 143 8.24 -16.61 21.33
CA LEU A 143 8.62 -15.73 22.43
C LEU A 143 7.99 -16.23 23.72
N THR A 144 8.61 -15.94 24.86
CA THR A 144 7.94 -16.05 26.16
C THR A 144 7.27 -14.72 26.49
N ALA A 145 6.11 -14.74 27.15
CA ALA A 145 5.36 -13.52 27.46
C ALA A 145 6.13 -12.53 28.36
N ASP A 146 7.06 -13.03 29.17
CA ASP A 146 7.95 -12.24 30.04
C ASP A 146 9.32 -11.94 29.40
N GLY A 147 9.57 -12.44 28.18
CA GLY A 147 10.83 -12.28 27.46
C GLY A 147 12.01 -13.07 28.04
N LYS A 148 11.79 -13.94 29.03
CA LYS A 148 12.85 -14.75 29.66
C LYS A 148 12.87 -16.17 29.10
N LEU A 149 14.07 -16.71 28.92
CA LEU A 149 14.29 -18.10 28.52
C LEU A 149 14.47 -19.04 29.73
N VAL A 150 13.98 -18.62 30.89
CA VAL A 150 14.09 -19.36 32.16
C VAL A 150 12.75 -19.34 32.87
N THR A 151 12.32 -20.48 33.38
CA THR A 151 11.13 -20.59 34.24
C THR A 151 11.38 -21.54 35.40
N GLU A 152 10.64 -21.41 36.49
CA GLU A 152 10.72 -22.35 37.61
C GLU A 152 9.80 -23.56 37.36
N GLN A 153 10.27 -24.73 37.81
CA GLN A 153 9.46 -25.94 37.82
C GLN A 153 8.12 -25.71 38.54
N GLY A 154 7.01 -26.06 37.90
CA GLY A 154 5.66 -25.85 38.45
C GLY A 154 5.06 -24.45 38.25
N GLN A 155 5.77 -23.50 37.62
CA GLN A 155 5.19 -22.22 37.20
C GLN A 155 4.63 -22.27 35.77
N ASN A 156 3.68 -21.36 35.47
CA ASN A 156 3.11 -21.20 34.13
C ASN A 156 4.10 -20.48 33.21
N ALA A 157 4.67 -21.20 32.25
CA ALA A 157 5.35 -20.61 31.11
C ALA A 157 4.33 -20.26 30.02
N THR A 158 4.34 -19.01 29.54
CA THR A 158 3.43 -18.55 28.48
C THR A 158 4.22 -18.27 27.21
N PHE A 159 3.85 -18.93 26.12
CA PHE A 159 4.49 -18.82 24.82
C PHE A 159 3.63 -18.03 23.83
N ILE A 160 4.25 -17.11 23.11
CA ILE A 160 3.64 -16.29 22.07
C ILE A 160 4.26 -16.70 20.74
N ILE A 161 3.41 -17.01 19.76
CA ILE A 161 3.85 -17.37 18.41
C ILE A 161 3.61 -16.17 17.50
N LEU A 162 4.67 -15.72 16.85
CA LEU A 162 4.64 -14.64 15.85
C LEU A 162 4.95 -15.22 14.48
N MET A 163 4.32 -14.65 13.45
CA MET A 163 4.50 -15.03 12.06
C MET A 163 4.56 -13.75 11.23
N GLU A 164 5.61 -13.56 10.43
CA GLU A 164 5.78 -12.35 9.61
C GLU A 164 4.92 -12.37 8.35
N GLU A 165 4.79 -13.54 7.72
CA GLU A 165 3.96 -13.77 6.54
C GLU A 165 3.17 -15.07 6.67
N GLY A 166 1.92 -15.07 6.22
CA GLY A 166 1.05 -16.25 6.21
C GLY A 166 -0.41 -15.87 6.37
N ASP A 167 -1.31 -16.84 6.19
CA ASP A 167 -2.74 -16.65 6.42
C ASP A 167 -3.14 -17.37 7.72
N LEU A 168 -3.33 -16.60 8.80
CA LEU A 168 -3.66 -17.12 10.14
C LEU A 168 -4.95 -17.97 10.16
N GLN A 169 -5.89 -17.71 9.26
CA GLN A 169 -7.19 -18.42 9.22
C GLN A 169 -7.08 -19.80 8.55
N ARG A 170 -5.98 -20.09 7.85
CA ARG A 170 -5.80 -21.31 7.07
C ARG A 170 -4.47 -22.01 7.35
N THR A 171 -3.78 -21.57 8.40
CA THR A 171 -2.50 -22.15 8.82
C THR A 171 -2.71 -22.93 10.10
N ASN A 172 -2.35 -24.21 10.06
CA ASN A 172 -2.32 -25.06 11.24
C ASN A 172 -1.00 -24.81 11.99
N ILE A 173 -1.08 -24.57 13.29
CA ILE A 173 0.09 -24.33 14.13
C ILE A 173 0.16 -25.41 15.20
N GLN A 174 1.25 -26.17 15.21
CA GLN A 174 1.58 -27.14 16.24
C GLN A 174 2.70 -26.60 17.12
N LEU A 175 2.53 -26.66 18.43
CA LEU A 175 3.54 -26.31 19.42
C LEU A 175 3.87 -27.55 20.26
N ASP A 176 5.10 -28.02 20.17
CA ASP A 176 5.68 -29.08 21.00
C ASP A 176 6.53 -28.44 22.10
N PHE A 177 6.22 -28.75 23.36
CA PHE A 177 6.92 -28.18 24.51
C PHE A 177 8.26 -28.87 24.83
N GLY A 178 8.59 -29.98 24.15
CA GLY A 178 9.81 -30.75 24.34
C GLY A 178 9.78 -31.74 25.51
N ASP A 179 8.64 -31.87 26.19
CA ASP A 179 8.41 -32.79 27.32
C ASP A 179 7.42 -33.93 26.97
N GLY A 180 7.14 -34.10 25.66
CA GLY A 180 6.19 -35.06 25.13
C GLY A 180 4.74 -34.54 25.05
N ILE A 181 4.49 -33.30 25.48
CA ILE A 181 3.21 -32.63 25.31
C ILE A 181 3.28 -31.72 24.08
N ALA A 182 2.33 -31.89 23.17
CA ALA A 182 2.16 -31.02 22.01
C ALA A 182 0.70 -30.60 21.87
N VAL A 183 0.49 -29.39 21.36
CA VAL A 183 -0.83 -28.81 21.10
C VAL A 183 -0.91 -28.33 19.65
N SER A 184 -2.08 -28.42 19.03
CA SER A 184 -2.32 -28.00 17.65
C SER A 184 -3.52 -27.08 17.53
N TYR A 185 -3.40 -25.99 16.76
CA TYR A 185 -4.42 -24.97 16.57
C TYR A 185 -4.67 -24.72 15.08
N ALA A 186 -5.93 -24.79 14.64
CA ALA A 186 -6.31 -24.66 13.22
C ALA A 186 -6.90 -23.28 12.83
N ASN A 187 -7.26 -22.43 13.80
CA ASN A 187 -7.84 -21.10 13.58
C ASN A 187 -7.20 -20.10 14.54
N PHE A 188 -5.96 -19.71 14.24
CA PHE A 188 -5.19 -18.85 15.13
C PHE A 188 -5.71 -17.41 15.00
N SER A 189 -6.74 -17.05 15.77
CA SER A 189 -6.83 -15.64 16.21
C SER A 189 -5.51 -15.34 16.91
N PRO A 190 -4.87 -14.17 16.72
CA PRO A 190 -3.64 -13.85 17.44
C PRO A 190 -3.91 -14.16 18.91
N VAL A 191 -3.18 -15.13 19.46
CA VAL A 191 -3.36 -15.58 20.83
C VAL A 191 -2.77 -14.47 21.69
N GLU A 192 -3.56 -13.40 21.89
CA GLU A 192 -3.12 -12.21 22.63
C GLU A 192 -2.72 -12.60 24.06
N ASP A 193 -3.28 -13.69 24.59
CA ASP A 193 -3.02 -14.20 25.93
C ASP A 193 -1.88 -15.26 26.01
N GLY A 194 -1.27 -15.62 24.89
CA GLY A 194 -0.28 -16.71 24.74
C GLY A 194 -0.78 -18.13 25.10
N ILE A 195 0.06 -19.13 24.83
CA ILE A 195 -0.17 -20.55 25.14
C ILE A 195 0.54 -20.89 26.43
N ARG A 196 -0.19 -21.35 27.45
CA ARG A 196 0.35 -21.64 28.77
C ARG A 196 0.73 -23.11 28.94
N HIS A 197 1.85 -23.37 29.58
CA HIS A 197 2.32 -24.72 29.90
C HIS A 197 3.05 -24.75 31.25
N VAL A 198 3.03 -25.91 31.93
CA VAL A 198 3.70 -26.11 33.22
C VAL A 198 4.62 -27.31 33.13
N TYR A 199 5.93 -27.06 33.29
CA TYR A 199 6.95 -28.10 33.27
C TYR A 199 7.01 -28.84 34.61
N LYS A 200 6.97 -30.18 34.54
CA LYS A 200 6.99 -31.07 35.72
C LYS A 200 8.38 -31.41 36.21
N SER A 201 9.41 -31.24 35.40
CA SER A 201 10.82 -31.53 35.73
C SER A 201 11.71 -30.37 35.35
N ALA A 202 12.80 -30.19 36.10
CA ALA A 202 13.87 -29.27 35.75
C ALA A 202 14.73 -29.84 34.61
N GLY A 203 15.25 -28.95 33.76
CA GLY A 203 16.02 -29.33 32.57
C GLY A 203 15.96 -28.28 31.48
N ILE A 204 16.61 -28.56 30.36
CA ILE A 204 16.54 -27.73 29.16
C ILE A 204 15.57 -28.41 28.20
N PHE A 205 14.50 -27.70 27.83
CA PHE A 205 13.48 -28.19 26.92
C PHE A 205 13.57 -27.46 25.58
N GLN A 206 13.45 -28.23 24.50
CA GLN A 206 13.41 -27.69 23.14
C GLN A 206 11.95 -27.51 22.72
N VAL A 207 11.48 -26.27 22.80
CA VAL A 207 10.13 -25.89 22.36
C VAL A 207 10.17 -25.68 20.85
N THR A 208 9.31 -26.38 20.11
CA THR A 208 9.26 -26.34 18.65
C THR A 208 7.88 -25.92 18.18
N ALA A 209 7.80 -24.85 17.39
CA ALA A 209 6.59 -24.44 16.73
C ALA A 209 6.68 -24.81 15.24
N TYR A 210 5.64 -25.43 14.71
CA TYR A 210 5.52 -25.81 13.31
C TYR A 210 4.24 -25.19 12.75
N ALA A 211 4.35 -24.40 11.70
CA ALA A 211 3.23 -23.80 11.00
C ALA A 211 3.13 -24.38 9.59
N GLU A 212 1.95 -24.82 9.18
CA GLU A 212 1.73 -25.44 7.87
C GLU A 212 0.43 -24.98 7.23
N ASN A 213 0.48 -24.74 5.92
CA ASN A 213 -0.70 -24.57 5.09
C ASN A 213 -0.48 -25.22 3.71
N SER A 214 -1.48 -25.09 2.82
CA SER A 214 -1.43 -25.69 1.48
C SER A 214 -0.33 -25.15 0.56
N LEU A 215 0.35 -24.06 0.95
CA LEU A 215 1.40 -23.40 0.16
C LEU A 215 2.80 -23.67 0.70
N GLY A 216 2.94 -24.15 1.93
CA GLY A 216 4.22 -24.48 2.53
C GLY A 216 4.16 -24.59 4.05
N SER A 217 5.34 -24.67 4.67
CA SER A 217 5.49 -24.74 6.11
C SER A 217 6.71 -23.96 6.59
N ASP A 218 6.70 -23.59 7.87
CA ASP A 218 7.80 -22.96 8.57
C ASP A 218 7.93 -23.52 9.98
N THR A 219 9.15 -23.52 10.52
CA THR A 219 9.46 -24.12 11.82
C THR A 219 10.33 -23.18 12.64
N ALA A 220 9.99 -23.00 13.90
CA ALA A 220 10.75 -22.23 14.86
C ALA A 220 11.12 -23.08 16.08
N VAL A 221 12.27 -22.79 16.69
CA VAL A 221 12.78 -23.50 17.87
C VAL A 221 13.21 -22.50 18.92
N LEU A 222 12.85 -22.77 20.18
CA LEU A 222 13.27 -22.03 21.36
C LEU A 222 13.74 -23.01 22.43
N PHE A 223 14.89 -22.73 23.06
CA PHE A 223 15.39 -23.50 24.19
C PHE A 223 15.01 -22.80 25.50
N LEU A 224 14.23 -23.49 26.33
CA LEU A 224 13.80 -23.00 27.64
C LEU A 224 14.53 -23.75 28.75
N HIS A 225 15.13 -23.03 29.69
CA HIS A 225 15.74 -23.61 30.87
C HIS A 225 14.76 -23.60 32.05
N VAL A 226 14.33 -24.77 32.48
CA VAL A 226 13.47 -24.95 33.65
C VAL A 226 14.35 -25.25 34.85
N VAL A 227 14.37 -24.35 35.82
CA VAL A 227 15.16 -24.50 37.05
C VAL A 227 14.34 -25.12 38.17
N CYS A 228 15.03 -25.81 39.09
CA CYS A 228 14.42 -26.27 40.33
C CYS A 228 13.90 -25.08 41.14
N LYS A 229 12.85 -25.35 41.92
CA LYS A 229 12.33 -24.43 42.92
C LYS A 229 13.25 -24.33 44.14
#